data_AF-A0A7Y2NIF4-F1
#
_entry.id   AF-A0A7Y2NIF4-F1
#
_cell.length_a   1.000
_cell.length_b   1.000
_cell.length_c   1.000
_cell.angle_alpha   90.00
_cell.angle_beta   90.00
_cell.angle_gamma   90.00
#
_symmetry.space_group_name_H-M   'P 1'
#
loop_
_entity.id
_entity.type
_entity.pdbx_description
1 polymer ?
#
loop_
_entity_poly.entity_id
_entity_poly.type
_entity_poly.pdbx_seq_one_letter_code
_entity_poly.pdbx_strand_id
1 'polypeptide(L)'
;MGFLRPPRSASVFFIIDGPKIEAQSVLLAATLRHHNGPDLVIDAYTPASNAPNILRNTRRILRTLGVSIHTIDTDDFWTTPYPIGNKILAACEPRDAEISFFLDSDIVATAPMEFSELASPGAVSAVVSDYAARLDDPEAWPRLYRHFGLEPPEERVQLLRGRRLTFFPYVNSGVVGFETDGEFAS
;
A
#
# COMPACT_ATOMS: atom_id res chain seq x y z
N MET A 1 35.56 1.10 -11.92
CA MET A 1 34.52 0.46 -12.76
C MET A 1 33.51 -0.14 -11.81
N GLY A 2 32.44 0.60 -11.50
CA GLY A 2 31.45 0.16 -10.51
C GLY A 2 30.58 -0.92 -11.12
N PHE A 3 30.51 -2.09 -10.50
CA PHE A 3 29.53 -3.10 -10.85
C PHE A 3 28.14 -2.54 -10.50
N LEU A 4 27.33 -2.25 -11.51
CA LEU A 4 25.93 -1.92 -11.31
C LEU A 4 25.26 -3.18 -10.74
N ARG A 5 24.72 -3.05 -9.53
CA ARG A 5 23.88 -4.10 -8.93
C ARG A 5 22.65 -4.27 -9.83
N PRO A 6 22.21 -5.50 -10.15
CA PRO A 6 20.97 -5.69 -10.89
C PRO A 6 19.82 -4.99 -10.14
N PRO A 7 18.82 -4.46 -10.86
CA PRO A 7 17.66 -3.84 -10.24
C PRO A 7 16.94 -4.87 -9.35
N ARG A 8 16.54 -4.44 -8.15
CA ARG A 8 15.81 -5.27 -7.19
C ARG A 8 14.46 -5.70 -7.78
N SER A 9 14.01 -6.92 -7.51
CA SER A 9 12.66 -7.33 -7.90
C SER A 9 11.61 -6.61 -7.04
N ALA A 10 10.51 -6.20 -7.67
CA ALA A 10 9.41 -5.52 -6.99
C ALA A 10 8.07 -6.19 -7.30
N SER A 11 7.20 -6.25 -6.28
CA SER A 11 5.81 -6.68 -6.41
C SER A 11 4.88 -5.55 -5.99
N VAL A 12 3.67 -5.54 -6.57
CA VAL A 12 2.60 -4.60 -6.22
C VAL A 12 1.43 -5.38 -5.67
N PHE A 13 0.80 -4.86 -4.62
CA PHE A 13 -0.43 -5.43 -4.10
C PHE A 13 -1.48 -4.39 -3.73
N PHE A 14 -2.74 -4.81 -3.72
CA PHE A 14 -3.89 -3.98 -3.37
C PHE A 14 -5.03 -4.82 -2.76
N ILE A 15 -6.05 -4.16 -2.21
CA ILE A 15 -7.23 -4.82 -1.61
C ILE A 15 -8.41 -4.84 -2.60
N ILE A 16 -9.14 -5.95 -2.66
CA ILE A 16 -10.41 -6.09 -3.39
C ILE A 16 -11.53 -6.50 -2.43
N ASP A 17 -12.06 -5.51 -1.70
CA ASP A 17 -13.12 -5.72 -0.71
C ASP A 17 -14.39 -4.94 -1.09
N GLY A 18 -15.33 -5.64 -1.72
CA GLY A 18 -16.64 -5.13 -2.12
C GLY A 18 -16.74 -4.52 -3.54
N PRO A 19 -17.98 -4.30 -4.06
CA PRO A 19 -18.22 -4.04 -5.49
C PRO A 19 -17.59 -2.75 -6.04
N LYS A 20 -17.53 -1.70 -5.21
CA LYS A 20 -16.89 -0.43 -5.62
C LYS A 20 -15.39 -0.63 -5.83
N ILE A 21 -14.74 -1.32 -4.89
CA ILE A 21 -13.30 -1.56 -4.89
C ILE A 21 -12.93 -2.50 -6.05
N GLU A 22 -13.77 -3.48 -6.38
CA GLU A 22 -13.56 -4.36 -7.54
C GLU A 22 -13.40 -3.58 -8.85
N ALA A 23 -14.31 -2.64 -9.13
CA ALA A 23 -14.27 -1.85 -10.36
C ALA A 23 -13.01 -0.98 -10.44
N GLN A 24 -12.61 -0.37 -9.32
CA GLN A 24 -11.41 0.46 -9.22
C GLN A 24 -10.14 -0.40 -9.41
N SER A 25 -10.11 -1.58 -8.78
CA SER A 25 -9.00 -2.53 -8.88
C SER A 25 -8.73 -3.02 -10.30
N VAL A 26 -9.79 -3.21 -11.09
CA VAL A 26 -9.64 -3.54 -12.52
C VAL A 26 -8.92 -2.43 -13.27
N LEU A 27 -9.24 -1.16 -12.98
CA LEU A 27 -8.59 -0.02 -13.63
C LEU A 27 -7.12 0.12 -13.18
N LEU A 28 -6.85 -0.02 -11.89
CA LEU A 28 -5.48 -0.05 -11.35
C LEU A 28 -4.65 -1.15 -12.05
N ALA A 29 -5.12 -2.40 -12.01
CA ALA A 29 -4.41 -3.53 -12.61
C ALA A 29 -4.19 -3.35 -14.12
N ALA A 30 -5.19 -2.82 -14.84
CA ALA A 30 -5.08 -2.60 -16.28
C ALA A 30 -4.02 -1.55 -16.61
N THR A 31 -3.98 -0.44 -15.87
CA THR A 31 -3.01 0.63 -16.10
C THR A 31 -1.59 0.24 -15.70
N LEU A 32 -1.42 -0.46 -14.56
CA LEU A 32 -0.13 -1.05 -14.19
C LEU A 32 0.38 -2.01 -15.26
N ARG A 33 -0.46 -2.95 -15.72
CA ARG A 33 -0.05 -3.91 -16.75
C ARG A 33 0.28 -3.22 -18.08
N HIS A 34 -0.48 -2.18 -18.44
CA HIS A 34 -0.22 -1.41 -19.66
C HIS A 34 1.14 -0.71 -19.63
N HIS A 35 1.49 -0.08 -18.50
CA HIS A 35 2.69 0.74 -18.39
C HIS A 35 3.96 -0.02 -17.97
N ASN A 36 3.83 -1.05 -17.13
CA ASN A 36 4.97 -1.79 -16.58
C ASN A 36 5.23 -3.14 -17.27
N GLY A 37 4.36 -3.54 -18.21
CA GLY A 37 4.54 -4.79 -18.96
C GLY A 37 4.22 -6.05 -18.14
N PRO A 38 4.46 -7.25 -18.71
CA PRO A 38 4.03 -8.53 -18.14
C PRO A 38 4.86 -9.00 -16.94
N ASP A 39 6.06 -8.46 -16.74
CA ASP A 39 7.00 -8.94 -15.72
C ASP A 39 6.70 -8.40 -14.32
N LEU A 40 5.88 -7.35 -14.20
CA LEU A 40 5.42 -6.86 -12.90
C LEU A 40 4.51 -7.91 -12.23
N VAL A 41 4.90 -8.36 -11.04
CA VAL A 41 4.10 -9.22 -10.16
C VAL A 41 3.03 -8.36 -9.49
N ILE A 42 1.77 -8.77 -9.61
CA ILE A 42 0.62 -8.04 -9.09
C ILE A 42 -0.28 -8.99 -8.31
N ASP A 43 -0.51 -8.69 -7.04
CA ASP A 43 -1.32 -9.48 -6.13
C ASP A 43 -2.53 -8.68 -5.60
N ALA A 44 -3.70 -9.29 -5.61
CA ALA A 44 -4.91 -8.71 -5.05
C ALA A 44 -5.33 -9.52 -3.83
N TYR A 45 -5.63 -8.86 -2.71
CA TYR A 45 -6.05 -9.52 -1.47
C TYR A 45 -7.50 -9.19 -1.14
N THR A 46 -8.24 -10.19 -0.65
CA THR A 46 -9.61 -10.03 -0.12
C THR A 46 -9.70 -10.75 1.22
N PRO A 47 -10.54 -10.30 2.16
CA PRO A 47 -10.97 -11.15 3.27
C PRO A 47 -11.49 -12.50 2.73
N ALA A 48 -11.14 -13.60 3.40
CA ALA A 48 -11.61 -14.94 3.03
C ALA A 48 -13.14 -15.01 2.97
N SER A 49 -13.81 -14.35 3.91
CA SER A 49 -15.27 -14.22 3.98
C SER A 49 -15.88 -13.48 2.77
N ASN A 50 -15.15 -12.56 2.16
CA ASN A 50 -15.59 -11.82 0.98
C ASN A 50 -15.20 -12.48 -0.35
N ALA A 51 -14.23 -13.42 -0.36
CA ALA A 51 -13.76 -14.04 -1.59
C ALA A 51 -14.90 -14.61 -2.46
N PRO A 52 -15.89 -15.37 -1.94
CA PRO A 52 -17.00 -15.88 -2.73
C PRO A 52 -17.83 -14.81 -3.45
N ASN A 53 -17.81 -13.57 -2.96
CA ASN A 53 -18.62 -12.47 -3.47
C ASN A 53 -17.97 -11.68 -4.61
N ILE A 54 -16.67 -11.88 -4.87
CA ILE A 54 -15.98 -11.23 -6.00
C ILE A 54 -16.65 -11.67 -7.31
N LEU A 55 -17.06 -10.69 -8.12
CA LEU A 55 -17.76 -10.93 -9.37
C LEU A 55 -16.92 -11.79 -10.32
N ARG A 56 -17.59 -12.74 -10.98
CA ARG A 56 -16.95 -13.63 -11.97
C ARG A 56 -16.19 -12.86 -13.06
N ASN A 57 -16.75 -11.73 -13.51
CA ASN A 57 -16.12 -10.88 -14.52
C ASN A 57 -14.85 -10.21 -13.99
N THR A 58 -14.87 -9.70 -12.76
CA THR A 58 -13.67 -9.15 -12.08
C THR A 58 -12.56 -10.20 -12.02
N ARG A 59 -12.87 -11.41 -11.53
CA ARG A 59 -11.90 -12.53 -11.47
C ARG A 59 -11.31 -12.86 -12.85
N ARG A 60 -12.14 -12.86 -13.90
CA ARG A 60 -11.70 -13.14 -15.26
C ARG A 60 -10.75 -12.05 -15.77
N ILE A 61 -11.10 -10.79 -15.57
CA ILE A 61 -10.30 -9.64 -16.03
C ILE A 61 -8.96 -9.61 -15.30
N LEU A 62 -8.97 -9.69 -13.96
CA LEU A 62 -7.74 -9.70 -13.15
C LEU A 62 -6.81 -10.85 -13.56
N ARG A 63 -7.35 -12.05 -13.78
CA ARG A 63 -6.56 -13.18 -14.30
C ARG A 63 -5.97 -12.89 -15.68
N THR A 64 -6.73 -12.29 -16.60
CA THR A 64 -6.22 -11.91 -17.93
C THR A 64 -5.10 -10.87 -17.83
N LEU A 65 -5.15 -10.00 -16.82
CA LEU A 65 -4.10 -9.02 -16.52
C LEU A 65 -2.92 -9.63 -15.74
N GLY A 66 -2.91 -10.95 -15.50
CA GLY A 66 -1.84 -11.62 -14.75
C GLY A 66 -1.81 -11.26 -13.27
N VAL A 67 -2.97 -10.92 -12.67
CA VAL A 67 -3.11 -10.65 -11.24
C VAL A 67 -3.50 -11.93 -10.51
N SER A 68 -2.76 -12.27 -9.46
CA SER A 68 -3.11 -13.36 -8.53
C SER A 68 -4.06 -12.83 -7.46
N ILE A 69 -5.11 -13.58 -7.14
CA ILE A 69 -6.06 -13.21 -6.08
C ILE A 69 -5.83 -14.14 -4.89
N HIS A 70 -5.50 -13.55 -3.74
CA HIS A 70 -5.26 -14.23 -2.48
C HIS A 70 -6.32 -13.85 -1.45
N THR A 71 -6.48 -14.71 -0.45
CA THR A 71 -7.35 -14.46 0.70
C THR A 71 -6.49 -14.17 1.91
N ILE A 72 -6.85 -13.13 2.67
CA ILE A 72 -6.33 -12.90 4.02
C ILE A 72 -7.35 -13.36 5.05
N ASP A 73 -6.85 -13.86 6.17
CA ASP A 73 -7.65 -14.07 7.36
C ASP A 73 -7.77 -12.74 8.10
N THR A 74 -9.01 -12.30 8.29
CA THR A 74 -9.35 -11.05 8.99
C THR A 74 -10.15 -11.29 10.25
N ASP A 75 -10.55 -12.54 10.48
CA ASP A 75 -11.48 -12.89 11.54
C ASP A 75 -10.78 -12.72 12.89
N ASP A 76 -11.47 -12.07 13.83
CA ASP A 76 -11.01 -11.78 15.20
C ASP A 76 -9.70 -10.97 15.35
N PHE A 77 -9.04 -10.58 14.25
CA PHE A 77 -7.82 -9.76 14.32
C PHE A 77 -8.10 -8.34 14.82
N TRP A 78 -9.21 -7.74 14.35
CA TRP A 78 -9.62 -6.40 14.75
C TRP A 78 -10.72 -6.47 15.81
N THR A 79 -10.57 -5.72 16.91
CA THR A 79 -11.59 -5.65 17.98
C THR A 79 -12.96 -5.16 17.49
N THR A 80 -12.98 -4.40 16.40
CA THR A 80 -14.19 -3.91 15.72
C THR A 80 -13.98 -3.98 14.21
N PRO A 81 -15.04 -4.07 13.38
CA PRO A 81 -14.90 -4.07 11.93
C PRO A 81 -14.02 -2.92 11.42
N TYR A 82 -12.86 -3.25 10.85
CA TYR A 82 -11.88 -2.27 10.38
C TYR A 82 -11.36 -2.60 8.97
N PRO A 83 -12.20 -2.45 7.92
CA PRO A 83 -11.84 -2.87 6.56
C PRO A 83 -10.59 -2.18 6.00
N ILE A 84 -10.33 -0.94 6.40
CA ILE A 84 -9.13 -0.21 5.98
C ILE A 84 -7.86 -0.88 6.53
N GLY A 85 -7.94 -1.53 7.70
CA GLY A 85 -6.84 -2.28 8.31
C GLY A 85 -6.43 -3.52 7.51
N ASN A 86 -7.27 -4.01 6.60
CA ASN A 86 -6.93 -5.17 5.76
C ASN A 86 -5.67 -4.95 4.92
N LYS A 87 -5.29 -3.70 4.63
CA LYS A 87 -4.01 -3.37 3.98
C LYS A 87 -2.80 -3.77 4.82
N ILE A 88 -2.91 -3.71 6.16
CA ILE A 88 -1.85 -4.09 7.09
C ILE A 88 -1.69 -5.61 7.06
N LEU A 89 -2.79 -6.34 7.17
CA LEU A 89 -2.78 -7.81 7.06
C LEU A 89 -2.23 -8.27 5.73
N ALA A 90 -2.67 -7.65 4.63
CA ALA A 90 -2.08 -7.91 3.32
C ALA A 90 -0.59 -7.60 3.31
N ALA A 91 -0.12 -6.50 3.88
CA ALA A 91 1.31 -6.16 3.91
C ALA A 91 2.18 -7.25 4.55
N CYS A 92 1.66 -7.95 5.57
CA CYS A 92 2.34 -9.07 6.25
C CYS A 92 2.34 -10.39 5.46
N GLU A 93 1.58 -10.49 4.36
CA GLU A 93 1.58 -11.71 3.54
C GLU A 93 2.90 -11.88 2.77
N PRO A 94 3.45 -13.09 2.69
CA PRO A 94 4.71 -13.35 2.00
C PRO A 94 4.58 -13.11 0.49
N ARG A 95 5.66 -12.60 -0.13
CA ARG A 95 5.74 -12.37 -1.59
C ARG A 95 7.10 -12.74 -2.14
N ASP A 96 7.11 -13.20 -3.38
CA ASP A 96 8.35 -13.53 -4.11
C ASP A 96 8.93 -12.28 -4.81
N ALA A 97 9.34 -11.30 -4.01
CA ALA A 97 9.99 -10.08 -4.47
C ALA A 97 10.83 -9.45 -3.35
N GLU A 98 11.93 -8.77 -3.69
CA GLU A 98 12.74 -8.07 -2.69
C GLU A 98 12.01 -6.85 -2.09
N ILE A 99 11.14 -6.21 -2.87
CA ILE A 99 10.40 -5.02 -2.48
C ILE A 99 8.91 -5.24 -2.76
N SER A 100 8.08 -4.78 -1.83
CA SER A 100 6.62 -4.81 -1.93
C SER A 100 6.06 -3.40 -1.92
N PHE A 101 5.12 -3.11 -2.81
CA PHE A 101 4.37 -1.85 -2.86
C PHE A 101 2.88 -2.08 -2.69
N PHE A 102 2.31 -1.51 -1.63
CA PHE A 102 0.88 -1.33 -1.51
C PHE A 102 0.43 -0.13 -2.34
N LEU A 103 -0.63 -0.32 -3.14
CA LEU A 103 -1.36 0.75 -3.80
C LEU A 103 -2.85 0.67 -3.44
N ASP A 104 -3.46 1.81 -3.09
CA ASP A 104 -4.92 1.89 -2.96
C ASP A 104 -5.56 1.60 -4.32
N SER A 105 -6.68 0.86 -4.29
CA SER A 105 -7.32 0.33 -5.49
C SER A 105 -7.89 1.40 -6.41
N ASP A 106 -8.04 2.65 -5.93
CA ASP A 106 -8.51 3.79 -6.69
C ASP A 106 -7.40 4.60 -7.39
N ILE A 107 -6.15 4.12 -7.32
CA ILE A 107 -5.02 4.66 -8.07
C ILE A 107 -5.11 4.27 -9.55
N VAL A 108 -4.68 5.18 -10.42
CA VAL A 108 -4.53 4.96 -11.86
C VAL A 108 -3.09 5.32 -12.25
N ALA A 109 -2.36 4.37 -12.83
CA ALA A 109 -1.04 4.65 -13.38
C ALA A 109 -1.19 5.38 -14.72
N THR A 110 -0.46 6.47 -14.91
CA THR A 110 -0.47 7.26 -16.15
C THR A 110 0.87 7.22 -16.90
N ALA A 111 1.87 6.56 -16.30
CA ALA A 111 3.21 6.35 -16.82
C ALA A 111 3.83 5.11 -16.14
N PRO A 112 4.92 4.54 -16.69
CA PRO A 112 5.69 3.49 -16.01
C PRO A 112 6.15 3.92 -14.61
N MET A 113 6.07 3.01 -13.65
CA MET A 113 6.57 3.21 -12.29
C MET A 113 7.83 2.40 -12.03
N GLU A 114 8.92 3.06 -11.64
CA GLU A 114 10.22 2.45 -11.32
C GLU A 114 10.28 2.01 -9.84
N PHE A 115 9.49 0.99 -9.48
CA PHE A 115 9.34 0.56 -8.08
C PHE A 115 10.66 0.21 -7.38
N SER A 116 11.61 -0.38 -8.11
CA SER A 116 12.93 -0.75 -7.57
C SER A 116 13.79 0.46 -7.19
N GLU A 117 13.55 1.63 -7.78
CA GLU A 117 14.23 2.89 -7.47
C GLU A 117 13.51 3.69 -6.39
N LEU A 118 12.21 3.46 -6.21
CA LEU A 118 11.38 4.20 -5.25
C LEU A 118 11.57 3.74 -3.81
N ALA A 119 12.10 2.55 -3.57
CA ALA A 119 12.30 2.00 -2.23
C ALA A 119 13.77 2.02 -1.80
N SER A 120 14.05 2.65 -0.66
CA SER A 120 15.37 2.64 -0.02
C SER A 120 15.51 1.45 0.93
N PRO A 121 16.67 0.76 0.96
CA PRO A 121 16.89 -0.34 1.90
C PRO A 121 16.70 0.08 3.37
N GLY A 122 16.07 -0.78 4.18
CA GLY A 122 15.77 -0.49 5.58
C GLY A 122 14.80 0.66 5.82
N ALA A 123 14.09 1.14 4.79
CA ALA A 123 13.17 2.26 4.91
C ALA A 123 11.79 1.94 4.34
N VAL A 124 10.78 2.63 4.88
CA VAL A 124 9.43 2.66 4.32
C VAL A 124 9.31 3.87 3.41
N SER A 125 8.85 3.66 2.19
CA SER A 125 8.64 4.69 1.18
C SER A 125 7.16 5.01 1.12
N ALA A 126 6.80 6.27 1.34
CA ALA A 126 5.41 6.70 1.33
C ALA A 126 5.28 8.14 0.83
N VAL A 127 4.08 8.53 0.42
CA VAL A 127 3.80 9.87 -0.07
C VAL A 127 3.33 10.74 1.08
N VAL A 128 3.92 11.93 1.25
CA VAL A 128 3.46 12.90 2.26
C VAL A 128 1.98 13.21 2.04
N SER A 129 1.19 13.25 3.11
CA SER A 129 -0.24 13.48 3.02
C SER A 129 -0.57 14.85 2.41
N ASP A 130 -1.67 14.90 1.66
CA ASP A 130 -2.25 16.14 1.15
C ASP A 130 -2.86 17.01 2.25
N TYR A 131 -3.30 16.41 3.37
CA TYR A 131 -4.03 17.10 4.43
C TYR A 131 -3.51 16.73 5.81
N ALA A 132 -3.73 17.64 6.77
CA ALA A 132 -3.47 17.35 8.17
C ALA A 132 -4.44 16.26 8.65
N ALA A 133 -3.96 15.38 9.53
CA ALA A 133 -4.85 14.50 10.27
C ALA A 133 -5.89 15.36 11.00
N ARG A 134 -7.16 14.94 10.95
CA ARG A 134 -8.24 15.57 11.72
C ARG A 134 -8.11 15.20 13.18
N LEU A 135 -7.13 15.81 13.83
CA LEU A 135 -6.91 15.74 15.25
C LEU A 135 -7.16 17.15 15.79
N ASP A 136 -8.28 17.29 16.50
CA ASP A 136 -8.79 18.59 16.96
C ASP A 136 -8.01 19.13 18.17
N ASP A 137 -7.01 18.38 18.63
CA ASP A 137 -6.21 18.62 19.83
C ASP A 137 -4.70 18.61 19.49
N PRO A 138 -3.97 19.72 19.74
CA PRO A 138 -2.52 19.77 19.57
C PRO A 138 -1.74 18.68 20.32
N GLU A 139 -2.27 18.15 21.43
CA GLU A 139 -1.67 17.07 22.22
C GLU A 139 -1.99 15.66 21.69
N ALA A 140 -2.83 15.54 20.65
CA ALA A 140 -3.18 14.24 20.08
C ALA A 140 -1.93 13.51 19.54
N TRP A 141 -1.07 14.20 18.80
CA TRP A 141 0.15 13.61 18.24
C TRP A 141 1.16 13.22 19.33
N PRO A 142 1.57 14.10 20.26
CA PRO A 142 2.44 13.71 21.36
C PRO A 142 1.91 12.55 22.20
N ARG A 143 0.59 12.44 22.40
CA ARG A 143 -0.01 11.29 23.08
C ARG A 143 0.09 10.01 22.26
N LEU A 144 -0.12 10.09 20.94
CA LEU A 144 -0.01 8.94 20.05
C LEU A 144 1.42 8.37 20.05
N TYR A 145 2.44 9.22 19.90
CA TYR A 145 3.84 8.77 19.98
C TYR A 145 4.14 8.11 21.33
N ARG A 146 3.77 8.76 22.45
CA ARG A 146 3.96 8.20 23.79
C ARG A 146 3.22 6.89 24.03
N HIS A 147 2.04 6.70 23.43
CA HIS A 147 1.30 5.44 23.51
C HIS A 147 2.12 4.27 22.97
N PHE A 148 2.95 4.51 21.94
CA PHE A 148 3.88 3.53 21.37
C PHE A 148 5.29 3.60 21.97
N GLY A 149 5.50 4.34 23.06
CA GLY A 149 6.82 4.50 23.69
C GLY A 149 7.82 5.29 22.85
N LEU A 150 7.33 6.10 21.91
CA LEU A 150 8.14 6.92 21.02
C LEU A 150 8.16 8.38 21.47
N GLU A 151 9.28 9.06 21.24
CA GLU A 151 9.35 10.51 21.35
C GLU A 151 8.80 11.16 20.06
N PRO A 152 8.01 12.24 20.15
CA PRO A 152 7.57 12.96 18.97
C PRO A 152 8.78 13.50 18.20
N PRO A 153 8.87 13.30 16.88
CA PRO A 153 10.02 13.77 16.11
C PRO A 153 10.09 15.30 16.12
N GLU A 154 11.29 15.86 15.96
CA GLU A 154 11.47 17.30 15.72
C GLU A 154 11.17 17.67 14.26
N GLU A 155 11.39 16.73 13.34
CA GLU A 155 11.15 16.90 11.91
C GLU A 155 9.69 17.24 11.61
N ARG A 156 9.48 18.15 10.64
CA ARG A 156 8.16 18.49 10.12
C ARG A 156 8.16 18.37 8.62
N VAL A 157 7.07 17.82 8.08
CA VAL A 157 6.86 17.70 6.64
C VAL A 157 5.87 18.76 6.17
N GLN A 158 6.08 19.26 4.96
CA GLN A 158 5.13 20.15 4.31
C GLN A 158 4.08 19.32 3.58
N LEU A 159 2.80 19.51 3.93
CA LEU A 159 1.69 18.82 3.29
C LEU A 159 1.53 19.25 1.82
N LEU A 160 1.14 18.31 0.96
CA LEU A 160 1.10 18.50 -0.49
C LEU A 160 -0.04 19.45 -0.95
N ARG A 161 -1.16 19.54 -0.22
CA ARG A 161 -2.31 20.42 -0.55
C ARG A 161 -2.62 21.41 0.59
N GLY A 162 -2.72 22.71 0.28
CA GLY A 162 -3.15 23.75 1.23
C GLY A 162 -2.12 24.87 1.48
N ARG A 163 -2.28 25.60 2.60
CA ARG A 163 -1.54 26.82 3.00
C ARG A 163 -0.04 26.63 3.31
N ARG A 164 0.62 25.57 2.81
CA ARG A 164 1.99 25.16 3.22
C ARG A 164 2.08 24.95 4.73
N LEU A 165 1.19 24.13 5.27
CA LEU A 165 1.24 23.75 6.68
C LEU A 165 2.37 22.74 6.88
N THR A 166 3.21 23.01 7.87
CA THR A 166 4.19 22.05 8.39
C THR A 166 3.52 21.21 9.47
N PHE A 167 3.64 19.89 9.39
CA PHE A 167 2.99 18.95 10.29
C PHE A 167 3.95 17.87 10.75
N PHE A 168 3.57 17.08 11.76
CA PHE A 168 4.29 15.84 12.07
C PHE A 168 4.39 14.97 10.81
N PRO A 169 5.43 14.12 10.67
CA PRO A 169 5.54 13.18 9.56
C PRO A 169 4.24 12.39 9.40
N TYR A 170 3.46 12.78 8.39
CA TYR A 170 2.13 12.25 8.14
C TYR A 170 2.04 11.95 6.66
N VAL A 171 2.02 10.66 6.36
CA VAL A 171 2.03 10.11 5.01
C VAL A 171 0.65 9.55 4.70
N ASN A 172 0.30 9.53 3.41
CA ASN A 172 -0.88 8.81 2.98
C ASN A 172 -0.65 7.29 3.16
N SER A 173 -1.74 6.54 3.27
CA SER A 173 -1.69 5.08 3.35
C SER A 173 -2.06 4.42 2.02
N GLY A 174 -2.06 5.19 0.93
CA GLY A 174 -2.47 4.74 -0.40
C GLY A 174 -1.30 4.37 -1.30
N VAL A 175 -0.08 4.78 -0.96
CA VAL A 175 1.15 4.32 -1.61
C VAL A 175 2.17 4.05 -0.52
N VAL A 176 2.53 2.78 -0.33
CA VAL A 176 3.51 2.37 0.69
C VAL A 176 4.43 1.31 0.10
N GLY A 177 5.74 1.58 0.05
CA GLY A 177 6.77 0.66 -0.40
C GLY A 177 7.69 0.24 0.75
N PHE A 178 8.09 -1.02 0.79
CA PHE A 178 8.94 -1.56 1.85
C PHE A 178 9.69 -2.81 1.37
N GLU A 179 10.75 -3.20 2.08
CA GLU A 179 11.42 -4.48 1.84
C GLU A 179 10.52 -5.62 2.30
N THR A 180 10.24 -6.58 1.40
CA THR A 180 9.24 -7.64 1.66
C THR A 180 9.54 -8.43 2.93
N ASP A 181 10.80 -8.79 3.15
CA ASP A 181 11.26 -9.54 4.33
C ASP A 181 11.86 -8.62 5.42
N GLY A 182 11.53 -7.33 5.40
CA GLY A 182 12.00 -6.34 6.36
C GLY A 182 11.12 -6.24 7.62
N GLU A 183 11.62 -5.52 8.64
CA GLU A 183 10.93 -5.36 9.94
C GLU A 183 9.55 -4.70 9.85
N PHE A 184 9.25 -3.99 8.76
CA PHE A 184 7.94 -3.36 8.56
C PHE A 184 6.80 -4.37 8.36
N ALA A 185 7.09 -5.52 7.75
CA ALA A 185 6.11 -6.52 7.37
C ALA A 185 6.13 -7.77 8.28
N SER A 186 6.94 -7.74 9.35
CA SER A 186 7.17 -8.85 10.28
C SER A 186 6.37 -8.78 11.57
#